data_AF-A0A559TM31-F1
#
_entry.id   AF-A0A559TM31-F1
#
_cell.length_a   1.000
_cell.length_b   1.000
_cell.length_c   1.000
_cell.angle_alpha   90.00
_cell.angle_beta   90.00
_cell.angle_gamma   90.00
#
_symmetry.space_group_name_H-M   'P 1'
#
loop_
_entity.id
_entity.type
_entity.pdbx_description
1 polymer ?
#
loop_
_entity_poly.entity_id
_entity_poly.type
_entity_poly.pdbx_seq_one_letter_code
_entity_poly.pdbx_strand_id
1 'polypeptide(L)'
;MVNYVLAGAARTQAAAMIQELEAARPGAVERLAQGALAELRTWPELTVLEVDENLTEQGCSVAGAYDFGPPPHLSVATSASRARRDFTALHELGHHLQKNSFALMEPFGREPDGGLLLEDAACDAFAAEILLSAPLVNQHLDTKGPTASTVTQLWQASNASRMAVCVRAVQRLPAPGHILLVDTTGHLAFAASHGLPPLRRDSFQGDIAVIDRALTGSGHARGLTQVRYRDGILGRQLHTDTAPMDGYLIAVLVTDSAPWRTFTPPTPDTGPQSRDYICANCDEEYRSFDPACRRCHIPPCPDCGRCACPPRLTERLCPGCFTLHPPSMFPSGSDRCLNCD
;
A
#
# COMPACT_ATOMS: atom_id res chain seq x y z
N MET A 1 -9.71 -3.96 3.27
CA MET A 1 -10.82 -3.64 2.34
C MET A 1 -11.37 -2.32 2.84
N VAL A 2 -11.11 -1.20 2.14
CA VAL A 2 -11.60 0.11 2.59
C VAL A 2 -13.12 0.08 2.48
N ASN A 3 -13.81 0.24 3.61
CA ASN A 3 -15.26 0.33 3.62
C ASN A 3 -15.65 1.61 2.86
N TYR A 4 -16.19 1.48 1.65
CA TYR A 4 -16.51 2.62 0.77
C TYR A 4 -17.50 3.60 1.44
N VAL A 5 -18.35 3.10 2.33
CA VAL A 5 -19.26 3.92 3.14
C VAL A 5 -18.47 4.81 4.10
N LEU A 6 -17.49 4.24 4.83
CA LEU A 6 -16.61 4.98 5.72
C LEU A 6 -15.78 6.02 4.96
N ALA A 7 -15.30 5.68 3.75
CA ALA A 7 -14.56 6.62 2.91
C ALA A 7 -15.41 7.82 2.44
N GLY A 8 -16.70 7.61 2.21
CA GLY A 8 -17.64 8.70 1.88
C GLY A 8 -17.89 9.62 3.06
N ALA A 9 -18.22 9.05 4.22
CA ALA A 9 -18.45 9.80 5.46
C ALA A 9 -17.21 10.60 5.89
N ALA A 10 -16.02 9.99 5.84
CA ALA A 10 -14.76 10.64 6.17
C ALA A 10 -14.47 11.86 5.28
N ARG A 11 -14.77 11.80 3.98
CA ARG A 11 -14.60 12.96 3.08
C ARG A 11 -15.59 14.08 3.40
N THR A 12 -16.83 13.75 3.73
CA THR A 12 -17.83 14.74 4.14
C THR A 12 -17.40 15.43 5.43
N GLN A 13 -16.92 14.66 6.41
CA GLN A 13 -16.40 15.19 7.67
C GLN A 13 -15.17 16.07 7.44
N ALA A 14 -14.21 15.64 6.63
CA ALA A 14 -13.03 16.43 6.25
C ALA A 14 -13.41 17.76 5.57
N ALA A 15 -14.44 17.77 4.72
CA ALA A 15 -14.93 19.01 4.12
C ALA A 15 -15.51 19.98 5.17
N ALA A 16 -16.22 19.46 6.17
CA ALA A 16 -16.71 20.26 7.29
C ALA A 16 -15.56 20.81 8.15
N MET A 17 -14.51 20.01 8.40
CA MET A 17 -13.30 20.44 9.10
C MET A 17 -12.59 21.58 8.35
N ILE A 18 -12.48 21.49 7.02
CA ILE A 18 -11.91 22.58 6.19
C ILE A 18 -12.75 23.86 6.30
N GLN A 19 -14.08 23.74 6.28
CA GLN A 19 -14.97 24.90 6.42
C GLN A 19 -14.81 25.57 7.79
N GLU A 20 -14.71 24.77 8.86
CA GLU A 20 -14.54 25.27 10.22
C GLU A 20 -13.17 25.94 10.40
N LEU A 21 -12.11 25.33 9.85
CA LEU A 21 -10.78 25.92 9.82
C LEU A 21 -10.75 27.26 9.08
N GLU A 22 -11.31 27.35 7.87
CA GLU A 22 -11.33 28.60 7.10
C GLU A 22 -12.20 29.69 7.74
N ALA A 23 -13.28 29.30 8.43
CA ALA A 23 -14.09 30.25 9.18
C ALA A 23 -13.33 30.83 10.38
N ALA A 24 -12.56 30.00 11.10
CA ALA A 24 -11.76 30.44 12.23
C ALA A 24 -10.48 31.19 11.80
N ARG A 25 -9.86 30.76 10.69
CA ARG A 25 -8.56 31.23 10.21
C ARG A 25 -8.55 31.34 8.67
N PRO A 26 -9.07 32.44 8.10
CA PRO A 26 -9.10 32.63 6.66
C PRO A 26 -7.71 32.48 5.98
N GLY A 27 -7.67 31.71 4.90
CA GLY A 27 -6.46 31.39 4.12
C GLY A 27 -5.51 30.41 4.79
N ALA A 28 -5.89 29.79 5.92
CA ALA A 28 -5.05 28.81 6.60
C ALA A 28 -4.81 27.56 5.73
N VAL A 29 -5.80 27.13 4.94
CA VAL A 29 -5.65 25.94 4.08
C VAL A 29 -4.49 26.11 3.10
N GLU A 30 -4.37 27.28 2.46
CA GLU A 30 -3.29 27.54 1.51
C GLU A 30 -1.92 27.57 2.19
N ARG A 31 -1.80 28.22 3.36
CA ARG A 31 -0.54 28.26 4.12
C ARG A 31 -0.13 26.87 4.63
N LEU A 32 -1.09 26.10 5.15
CA LEU A 32 -0.87 24.73 5.60
C LEU A 32 -0.44 23.82 4.45
N ALA A 33 -1.01 23.98 3.26
CA ALA A 33 -0.61 23.22 2.07
C ALA A 33 0.85 23.50 1.67
N GLN A 34 1.38 24.70 1.94
CA GLN A 34 2.79 25.07 1.66
C GLN A 34 3.78 24.54 2.72
N GLY A 35 3.33 24.30 3.94
CA GLY A 35 4.15 23.73 5.01
C GLY A 35 3.43 23.66 6.35
N ALA A 36 2.68 22.59 6.56
CA ALA A 36 1.78 22.45 7.70
C ALA A 36 2.48 22.56 9.05
N LEU A 37 3.58 21.84 9.26
CA LEU A 37 4.26 21.85 10.55
C LEU A 37 4.83 23.24 10.88
N ALA A 38 5.33 23.95 9.86
CA ALA A 38 5.88 25.29 10.02
C ALA A 38 4.77 26.32 10.30
N GLU A 39 3.66 26.26 9.59
CA GLU A 39 2.50 27.13 9.80
C GLU A 39 1.89 26.92 11.20
N LEU A 40 1.68 25.67 11.63
CA LEU A 40 1.08 25.37 12.93
C LEU A 40 1.90 25.88 14.12
N ARG A 41 3.23 25.93 13.98
CA ARG A 41 4.12 26.53 14.99
C ARG A 41 3.91 28.03 15.18
N THR A 42 3.24 28.70 14.24
CA THR A 42 2.94 30.14 14.35
C THR A 42 1.63 30.40 15.11
N TRP A 43 0.86 29.36 15.42
CA TRP A 43 -0.46 29.50 16.04
C TRP A 43 -0.32 29.53 17.57
N PRO A 44 -0.62 30.65 18.24
CA PRO A 44 -0.36 30.82 19.68
C PRO A 44 -1.22 29.93 20.57
N GLU A 45 -2.35 29.42 20.06
CA GLU A 45 -3.24 28.52 20.79
C GLU A 45 -2.78 27.05 20.75
N LEU A 46 -1.76 26.70 19.98
CA LEU A 46 -1.25 25.34 19.87
C LEU A 46 0.20 25.27 20.37
N THR A 47 0.57 24.19 21.05
CA THR A 47 1.97 23.84 21.29
C THR A 47 2.35 22.67 20.40
N VAL A 48 3.24 22.91 19.43
CA VAL A 48 3.67 21.88 18.48
C VAL A 48 5.05 21.35 18.87
N LEU A 49 5.13 20.07 19.23
CA LEU A 49 6.32 19.40 19.69
C LEU A 49 6.81 18.38 18.65
N GLU A 50 8.11 18.40 18.33
CA GLU A 50 8.73 17.28 17.62
C GLU A 50 9.25 16.27 18.64
N VAL A 51 8.89 14.99 18.50
CA VAL A 51 9.25 13.91 19.42
C VAL A 51 10.05 12.83 18.70
N ASP A 52 10.99 12.19 19.38
CA ASP A 52 11.78 11.13 18.73
C ASP A 52 10.94 9.90 18.40
N GLU A 53 11.07 9.40 17.16
CA GLU A 53 10.34 8.22 16.65
C GLU A 53 10.60 6.96 17.49
N ASN A 54 11.64 6.95 18.34
CA ASN A 54 12.06 5.83 19.19
C ASN A 54 11.60 5.90 20.65
N LEU A 55 10.97 7.00 21.12
CA LEU A 55 10.55 7.15 22.52
C LEU A 55 9.13 6.64 22.82
N THR A 56 8.45 6.02 21.86
CA THR A 56 7.12 5.41 22.05
C THR A 56 7.21 4.04 22.73
N GLU A 57 7.77 3.97 23.94
CA GLU A 57 7.59 2.83 24.86
C GLU A 57 6.28 3.02 25.64
N GLN A 58 5.14 2.60 25.07
CA GLN A 58 3.90 2.18 25.79
C GLN A 58 2.72 1.85 24.83
N GLY A 59 2.99 1.13 23.73
CA GLY A 59 1.92 0.41 23.02
C GLY A 59 1.08 1.20 22.03
N CYS A 60 1.53 2.39 21.63
CA CYS A 60 0.92 3.16 20.54
C CYS A 60 2.02 3.55 19.55
N SER A 61 2.01 2.99 18.34
CA SER A 61 3.04 3.16 17.30
C SER A 61 2.98 4.52 16.60
N VAL A 62 2.68 5.59 17.34
CA VAL A 62 2.02 6.75 16.75
C VAL A 62 3.04 7.72 16.19
N ALA A 63 2.91 7.98 14.89
CA ALA A 63 3.69 9.00 14.20
C ALA A 63 3.37 10.42 14.70
N GLY A 64 2.27 10.63 15.42
CA GLY A 64 1.90 11.88 16.09
C GLY A 64 0.93 11.64 17.24
N ALA A 65 0.62 12.66 18.03
CA ALA A 65 -0.41 12.59 19.06
C ALA A 65 -1.00 13.97 19.33
N TYR A 66 -2.29 14.00 19.66
CA TYR A 66 -3.00 15.18 20.14
C TYR A 66 -3.33 15.02 21.62
N ASP A 67 -2.77 15.91 22.45
CA ASP A 67 -3.07 15.96 23.88
C ASP A 67 -3.90 17.22 24.22
N PHE A 68 -5.01 16.99 24.91
CA PHE A 68 -5.87 18.07 25.39
C PHE A 68 -5.21 18.82 26.57
N GLY A 69 -5.35 20.13 26.61
CA GLY A 69 -4.85 20.97 27.70
C GLY A 69 -4.88 22.45 27.33
N PRO A 70 -4.55 23.37 28.25
CA PRO A 70 -4.25 24.76 27.91
C PRO A 70 -2.73 25.02 27.94
N PRO A 71 -2.08 25.31 26.80
CA PRO A 71 -2.57 25.10 25.43
C PRO A 71 -2.61 23.60 25.05
N PRO A 72 -3.41 23.20 24.05
CA PRO A 72 -3.37 21.85 23.50
C PRO A 72 -2.02 21.56 22.84
N HIS A 73 -1.59 20.30 22.90
CA HIS A 73 -0.30 19.88 22.35
C HIS A 73 -0.49 18.98 21.13
N LEU A 74 0.29 19.25 20.07
CA LEU A 74 0.43 18.39 18.90
C LEU A 74 1.85 17.84 18.89
N SER A 75 1.99 16.55 19.18
CA SER A 75 3.25 15.82 19.07
C SER A 75 3.39 15.26 17.66
N VAL A 76 4.53 15.47 17.01
CA VAL A 76 4.82 14.98 15.66
C VAL A 76 6.18 14.28 15.69
N ALA A 77 6.23 13.03 15.26
CA ALA A 77 7.48 12.27 15.27
C ALA A 77 8.53 12.90 14.32
N THR A 78 9.79 12.89 14.75
CA THR A 78 10.96 13.33 13.97
C THR A 78 11.20 12.38 12.79
N SER A 79 10.43 12.52 11.72
CA SER A 79 10.62 11.74 10.50
C SER A 79 11.62 12.42 9.56
N ALA A 80 12.46 11.67 8.86
CA ALA A 80 13.31 12.22 7.78
C ALA A 80 12.50 12.82 6.62
N SER A 81 11.25 12.38 6.42
CA SER A 81 10.38 12.87 5.36
C SER A 81 9.57 14.07 5.83
N ARG A 82 9.84 15.25 5.24
CA ARG A 82 9.01 16.45 5.46
C ARG A 82 7.53 16.19 5.19
N ALA A 83 7.22 15.51 4.09
CA ALA A 83 5.84 15.18 3.72
C ALA A 83 5.14 14.32 4.78
N ARG A 84 5.86 13.40 5.44
CA ARG A 84 5.30 12.59 6.53
C ARG A 84 5.03 13.45 7.77
N ARG A 85 5.95 14.35 8.13
CA ARG A 85 5.75 15.29 9.24
C ARG A 85 4.57 16.23 8.99
N ASP A 86 4.46 16.80 7.79
CA ASP A 86 3.36 17.70 7.44
C ASP A 86 2.02 16.95 7.44
N PHE A 87 1.96 15.73 6.90
CA PHE A 87 0.74 14.91 6.96
C PHE A 87 0.33 14.62 8.40
N THR A 88 1.26 14.18 9.24
CA THR A 88 1.00 13.92 10.66
C THR A 88 0.52 15.18 11.38
N ALA A 89 1.17 16.32 11.17
CA ALA A 89 0.77 17.57 11.81
C ALA A 89 -0.67 17.98 11.44
N LEU A 90 -1.06 17.76 10.17
CA LEU A 90 -2.44 17.99 9.72
C LEU A 90 -3.43 16.97 10.28
N HIS A 91 -3.02 15.71 10.42
CA HIS A 91 -3.82 14.67 11.05
C HIS A 91 -4.15 15.04 12.51
N GLU A 92 -3.14 15.44 13.28
CA GLU A 92 -3.34 15.89 14.67
C GLU A 92 -4.13 17.20 14.76
N LEU A 93 -3.94 18.14 13.82
CA LEU A 93 -4.82 19.30 13.69
C LEU A 93 -6.28 18.87 13.46
N GLY A 94 -6.50 17.81 12.68
CA GLY A 94 -7.82 17.25 12.47
C GLY A 94 -8.47 16.79 13.78
N HIS A 95 -7.72 16.12 14.65
CA HIS A 95 -8.20 15.79 16.00
C HIS A 95 -8.51 17.04 16.81
N HIS A 96 -7.64 18.05 16.76
CA HIS A 96 -7.87 19.32 17.45
C HIS A 96 -9.21 19.97 17.04
N LEU A 97 -9.48 20.14 15.75
CA LEU A 97 -10.73 20.73 15.25
C LEU A 97 -11.95 19.91 15.72
N GLN A 98 -11.88 18.59 15.56
CA GLN A 98 -12.97 17.69 15.90
C GLN A 98 -13.26 17.63 17.40
N LYS A 99 -12.27 17.87 18.28
CA LYS A 99 -12.49 17.94 19.74
C LYS A 99 -12.95 19.32 20.23
N ASN A 100 -12.79 20.38 19.42
CA ASN A 100 -13.11 21.76 19.82
C ASN A 100 -14.35 22.34 19.12
N SER A 101 -14.95 21.61 18.18
CA SER A 101 -16.18 22.03 17.49
C SER A 101 -17.32 21.05 17.74
N PHE A 102 -18.37 21.51 18.43
CA PHE A 102 -19.58 20.72 18.66
C PHE A 102 -20.23 20.21 17.36
N ALA A 103 -20.18 21.03 16.30
CA ALA A 103 -20.72 20.65 15.00
C ALA A 103 -19.93 19.49 14.36
N LEU A 104 -18.62 19.44 14.58
CA LEU A 104 -17.77 18.35 14.10
C LEU A 104 -17.87 17.09 14.99
N MET A 105 -18.22 17.23 16.27
CA MET A 105 -18.41 16.09 17.18
C MET A 105 -19.74 15.35 16.97
N GLU A 106 -20.81 16.06 16.58
CA GLU A 106 -22.17 15.50 16.48
C GLU A 106 -22.26 14.22 15.62
N PRO A 107 -21.62 14.12 14.44
CA PRO A 107 -21.71 12.94 13.59
C PRO A 107 -21.24 11.65 14.27
N PHE A 108 -20.25 11.73 15.16
CA PHE A 108 -19.67 10.56 15.84
C PHE A 108 -20.64 9.86 16.78
N GLY A 109 -21.55 10.61 17.41
CA GLY A 109 -22.55 10.04 18.31
C GLY A 109 -23.55 9.11 17.62
N ARG A 110 -23.58 9.09 16.28
CA ARG A 110 -24.46 8.25 15.47
C ARG A 110 -23.78 6.96 14.99
N GLU A 111 -22.47 6.84 15.18
CA GLU A 111 -21.70 5.68 14.74
C GLU A 111 -21.67 4.58 15.82
N PRO A 112 -21.73 3.28 15.44
CA PRO A 112 -21.79 2.17 16.40
C PRO A 112 -20.57 2.04 17.32
N ASP A 113 -19.41 2.53 16.89
CA ASP A 113 -18.14 2.52 17.63
C ASP A 113 -17.88 3.85 18.36
N GLY A 114 -18.88 4.73 18.45
CA GLY A 114 -18.72 6.09 18.98
C GLY A 114 -17.93 7.01 18.05
N GLY A 115 -17.74 6.62 16.79
CA GLY A 115 -17.09 7.42 15.75
C GLY A 115 -15.58 7.27 15.71
N LEU A 116 -14.98 6.34 16.44
CA LEU A 116 -13.51 6.13 16.48
C LEU A 116 -12.92 5.94 15.08
N LEU A 117 -13.50 5.03 14.28
CA LEU A 117 -13.02 4.78 12.91
C LEU A 117 -13.31 5.94 11.96
N LEU A 118 -14.38 6.69 12.19
CA LEU A 118 -14.73 7.85 11.38
C LEU A 118 -13.84 9.04 11.70
N GLU A 119 -13.52 9.28 12.97
CA GLU A 119 -12.64 10.35 13.45
C GLU A 119 -11.25 10.23 12.80
N ASP A 120 -10.63 9.05 12.92
CA ASP A 120 -9.31 8.75 12.35
C ASP A 120 -9.31 8.86 10.82
N ALA A 121 -10.29 8.26 10.15
CA ALA A 121 -10.43 8.34 8.69
C ALA A 121 -10.69 9.77 8.19
N ALA A 122 -11.41 10.60 8.97
CA ALA A 122 -11.66 11.99 8.65
C ALA A 122 -10.40 12.86 8.81
N CYS A 123 -9.58 12.62 9.86
CA CYS A 123 -8.27 13.25 10.01
C CYS A 123 -7.34 12.97 8.82
N ASP A 124 -7.28 11.71 8.39
CA ASP A 124 -6.52 11.32 7.19
C ASP A 124 -7.05 11.99 5.91
N ALA A 125 -8.38 12.02 5.74
CA ALA A 125 -9.01 12.67 4.59
C ALA A 125 -8.78 14.19 4.59
N PHE A 126 -8.83 14.83 5.75
CA PHE A 126 -8.55 16.24 5.96
C PHE A 126 -7.11 16.60 5.59
N ALA A 127 -6.14 15.87 6.14
CA ALA A 127 -4.73 16.04 5.80
C ALA A 127 -4.47 15.84 4.30
N ALA A 128 -5.07 14.81 3.71
CA ALA A 128 -4.96 14.53 2.28
C ALA A 128 -5.60 15.61 1.39
N GLU A 129 -6.69 16.27 1.83
CA GLU A 129 -7.36 17.31 1.05
C GLU A 129 -6.64 18.66 1.14
N ILE A 130 -5.98 18.97 2.26
CA ILE A 130 -5.11 20.15 2.36
C ILE A 130 -3.88 19.98 1.45
N LEU A 131 -3.21 18.82 1.50
CA LEU A 131 -1.98 18.59 0.72
C LEU A 131 -2.24 18.33 -0.78
N LEU A 132 -3.40 17.75 -1.12
CA LEU A 132 -3.79 17.40 -2.49
C LEU A 132 -5.22 17.89 -2.76
N SER A 133 -5.39 19.20 -2.76
CA SER A 133 -6.69 19.86 -2.94
C SER A 133 -7.30 19.57 -4.31
N ALA A 134 -8.63 19.57 -4.39
CA ALA A 134 -9.33 19.38 -5.66
C ALA A 134 -8.84 20.31 -6.81
N PRO A 135 -8.60 21.62 -6.60
CA PRO A 135 -8.03 22.48 -7.65
C PRO A 135 -6.66 22.01 -8.14
N LEU A 136 -5.73 21.69 -7.23
CA LEU A 136 -4.40 21.20 -7.58
C LEU A 136 -4.47 19.86 -8.33
N VAL A 137 -5.31 18.95 -7.85
CA VAL A 137 -5.53 17.65 -8.49
C VAL A 137 -6.11 17.84 -9.88
N ASN A 138 -7.12 18.69 -10.07
CA ASN A 138 -7.77 18.91 -11.36
C ASN A 138 -6.86 19.66 -12.36
N GLN A 139 -5.89 20.42 -11.88
CA GLN A 139 -4.89 21.08 -12.73
C GLN A 139 -3.96 20.06 -13.42
N HIS A 140 -3.67 18.94 -12.77
CA HIS A 140 -2.74 17.93 -13.28
C HIS A 140 -3.44 16.66 -13.81
N LEU A 141 -4.51 16.23 -13.16
CA LEU A 141 -5.28 15.04 -13.51
C LEU A 141 -6.59 15.49 -14.14
N ASP A 142 -6.65 15.48 -15.47
CA ASP A 142 -7.84 15.86 -16.22
C ASP A 142 -8.97 14.82 -16.11
N THR A 143 -10.10 15.09 -16.78
CA THR A 143 -11.26 14.21 -16.77
C THR A 143 -11.07 12.89 -17.51
N LYS A 144 -10.00 12.73 -18.31
CA LYS A 144 -9.68 11.47 -18.97
C LYS A 144 -9.00 10.51 -18.00
N GLY A 145 -8.32 11.04 -16.99
CA GLY A 145 -7.66 10.27 -15.94
C GLY A 145 -6.13 10.44 -15.94
N PRO A 146 -5.44 9.83 -14.97
CA PRO A 146 -4.01 10.04 -14.77
C PRO A 146 -3.16 9.36 -15.84
N THR A 147 -2.06 10.01 -16.21
CA THR A 147 -0.90 9.41 -16.88
C THR A 147 0.25 9.32 -15.86
N ALA A 148 1.25 8.50 -16.11
CA ALA A 148 2.40 8.40 -15.20
C ALA A 148 3.13 9.76 -15.05
N SER A 149 3.24 10.52 -16.14
CA SER A 149 3.84 11.86 -16.12
C SER A 149 2.99 12.87 -15.36
N THR A 150 1.67 12.88 -15.51
CA THR A 150 0.81 13.82 -14.77
C THR A 150 0.75 13.51 -13.28
N VAL A 151 0.83 12.24 -12.89
CA VAL A 151 0.99 11.82 -11.48
C VAL A 151 2.32 12.31 -10.91
N THR A 152 3.40 12.24 -11.69
CA THR A 152 4.72 12.79 -11.31
C THR A 152 4.68 14.30 -11.14
N GLN A 153 4.03 15.02 -12.06
CA GLN A 153 3.87 16.46 -11.99
C GLN A 153 3.04 16.89 -10.78
N LEU A 154 1.94 16.18 -10.48
CA LEU A 154 1.14 16.43 -9.28
C LEU A 154 1.98 16.27 -8.01
N TRP A 155 2.79 15.22 -7.93
CA TRP A 155 3.69 15.03 -6.80
C TRP A 155 4.67 16.21 -6.66
N GLN A 156 5.33 16.62 -7.74
CA GLN A 156 6.27 17.74 -7.75
C GLN A 156 5.64 19.08 -7.39
N ALA A 157 4.36 19.29 -7.73
CA ALA A 157 3.61 20.49 -7.41
C ALA A 157 3.00 20.49 -6.00
N SER A 158 3.14 19.39 -5.26
CA SER A 158 2.55 19.22 -3.93
C SER A 158 3.63 19.02 -2.85
N ASN A 159 3.25 19.22 -1.59
CA ASN A 159 4.05 18.78 -0.45
C ASN A 159 3.70 17.36 0.03
N ALA A 160 2.90 16.63 -0.76
CA ALA A 160 2.44 15.30 -0.41
C ALA A 160 3.52 14.22 -0.66
N SER A 161 3.39 13.09 0.02
CA SER A 161 4.25 11.93 -0.24
C SER A 161 3.88 11.25 -1.57
N ARG A 162 4.83 10.51 -2.16
CA ARG A 162 4.57 9.69 -3.37
C ARG A 162 3.37 8.76 -3.17
N MET A 163 3.28 8.11 -1.99
CA MET A 163 2.17 7.21 -1.66
C MET A 163 0.82 7.94 -1.60
N ALA A 164 0.77 9.13 -0.99
CA ALA A 164 -0.44 9.94 -0.94
C ALA A 164 -0.91 10.34 -2.34
N VAL A 165 0.03 10.72 -3.22
CA VAL A 165 -0.26 11.03 -4.62
C VAL A 165 -0.77 9.79 -5.36
N CYS A 166 -0.21 8.60 -5.12
CA CYS A 166 -0.73 7.34 -5.69
C CYS A 166 -2.16 7.04 -5.25
N VAL A 167 -2.49 7.23 -3.97
CA VAL A 167 -3.84 7.05 -3.43
C VAL A 167 -4.81 8.06 -4.05
N ARG A 168 -4.40 9.32 -4.24
CA ARG A 168 -5.25 10.32 -4.90
C ARG A 168 -5.44 10.02 -6.39
N ALA A 169 -4.38 9.59 -7.07
CA ALA A 169 -4.42 9.27 -8.50
C ALA A 169 -5.32 8.06 -8.79
N VAL A 170 -5.30 7.02 -7.95
CA VAL A 170 -6.11 5.82 -8.20
C VAL A 170 -7.62 6.11 -8.19
N GLN A 171 -8.05 7.11 -7.41
CA GLN A 171 -9.44 7.56 -7.34
C GLN A 171 -9.91 8.27 -8.62
N ARG A 172 -8.97 8.64 -9.51
CA ARG A 172 -9.24 9.30 -10.80
C ARG A 172 -9.06 8.35 -11.99
N LEU A 173 -8.83 7.06 -11.75
CA LEU A 173 -8.76 6.09 -12.84
C LEU A 173 -10.13 5.99 -13.54
N PRO A 174 -10.16 6.04 -14.89
CA PRO A 174 -11.41 5.95 -15.65
C PRO A 174 -11.96 4.52 -15.72
N ALA A 175 -11.14 3.54 -15.36
CA ALA A 175 -11.44 2.11 -15.43
C ALA A 175 -10.71 1.36 -14.30
N PRO A 176 -11.09 0.11 -13.99
CA PRO A 176 -10.35 -0.73 -13.05
C PRO A 176 -8.86 -0.80 -13.38
N GLY A 177 -8.01 -0.71 -12.36
CA GLY A 177 -6.58 -0.52 -12.57
C GLY A 177 -5.76 -0.37 -11.30
N HIS A 178 -4.49 -0.02 -11.50
CA HIS A 178 -3.51 0.18 -10.45
C HIS A 178 -2.68 1.44 -10.69
N ILE A 179 -2.25 2.06 -9.60
CA ILE A 179 -1.14 3.00 -9.55
C ILE A 179 -0.03 2.34 -8.73
N LEU A 180 1.12 2.07 -9.35
CA LEU A 180 2.25 1.37 -8.74
C LEU A 180 3.41 2.32 -8.53
N LEU A 181 4.04 2.22 -7.37
CA LEU A 181 5.34 2.81 -7.09
C LEU A 181 6.35 1.67 -6.97
N VAL A 182 7.24 1.57 -7.95
CA VAL A 182 8.25 0.51 -8.08
C VAL A 182 9.61 1.11 -7.75
N ASP A 183 10.43 0.44 -6.94
CA ASP A 183 11.80 0.87 -6.70
C ASP A 183 12.75 0.50 -7.86
N THR A 184 14.01 0.92 -7.76
CA THR A 184 15.03 0.65 -8.78
C THR A 184 15.39 -0.82 -8.93
N THR A 185 15.00 -1.67 -7.98
CA THR A 185 15.21 -3.13 -8.02
C THR A 185 14.03 -3.88 -8.64
N GLY A 186 12.94 -3.18 -8.99
CA GLY A 186 11.73 -3.79 -9.55
C GLY A 186 10.74 -4.29 -8.51
N HIS A 187 10.91 -3.95 -7.23
CA HIS A 187 9.98 -4.31 -6.15
C HIS A 187 8.93 -3.21 -5.93
N LEU A 188 7.69 -3.61 -5.59
CA LEU A 188 6.64 -2.67 -5.23
C LEU A 188 6.93 -2.01 -3.88
N ALA A 189 7.32 -0.74 -3.90
CA ALA A 189 7.35 0.09 -2.71
C ALA A 189 5.93 0.39 -2.20
N PHE A 190 4.99 0.61 -3.14
CA PHE A 190 3.58 0.83 -2.84
C PHE A 190 2.68 0.51 -4.05
N ALA A 191 1.42 0.16 -3.81
CA ALA A 191 0.41 0.00 -4.84
C ALA A 191 -0.96 0.46 -4.33
N ALA A 192 -1.68 1.20 -5.17
CA ALA A 192 -3.08 1.54 -4.98
C ALA A 192 -3.90 0.92 -6.11
N SER A 193 -5.02 0.27 -5.78
CA SER A 193 -5.89 -0.43 -6.74
C SER A 193 -7.30 0.14 -6.74
N HIS A 194 -7.93 0.21 -7.91
CA HIS A 194 -9.34 0.52 -8.08
C HIS A 194 -9.99 -0.58 -8.92
N GLY A 195 -11.10 -1.16 -8.46
CA GLY A 195 -11.86 -2.19 -9.20
C GLY A 195 -11.12 -3.52 -9.45
N LEU A 196 -9.88 -3.67 -8.99
CA LEU A 196 -9.06 -4.87 -9.10
C LEU A 196 -8.51 -5.30 -7.73
N PRO A 197 -8.13 -6.58 -7.55
CA PRO A 197 -7.51 -7.04 -6.31
C PRO A 197 -6.27 -6.21 -5.93
N PRO A 198 -5.99 -6.01 -4.64
CA PRO A 198 -4.80 -5.28 -4.23
C PRO A 198 -3.52 -6.07 -4.52
N LEU A 199 -2.46 -5.36 -4.90
CA LEU A 199 -1.12 -5.92 -5.03
C LEU A 199 -0.38 -5.83 -3.70
N ARG A 200 0.50 -6.80 -3.45
CA ARG A 200 1.26 -6.86 -2.19
C ARG A 200 2.51 -5.97 -2.31
N ARG A 201 2.74 -5.14 -1.30
CA ARG A 201 4.03 -4.47 -1.08
C ARG A 201 5.16 -5.50 -1.12
N ASP A 202 6.31 -5.10 -1.66
CA ASP A 202 7.51 -5.92 -1.83
C ASP A 202 7.37 -7.10 -2.80
N SER A 203 6.26 -7.17 -3.56
CA SER A 203 6.20 -8.11 -4.68
C SER A 203 7.03 -7.61 -5.85
N PHE A 204 7.77 -8.53 -6.48
CA PHE A 204 8.60 -8.24 -7.64
C PHE A 204 7.77 -8.14 -8.92
N GLN A 205 7.95 -7.02 -9.64
CA GLN A 205 7.34 -6.72 -10.93
C GLN A 205 8.40 -6.32 -11.97
N GLY A 206 9.70 -6.38 -11.63
CA GLY A 206 10.78 -5.85 -12.46
C GLY A 206 10.97 -6.59 -13.80
N ASP A 207 10.52 -7.84 -13.91
CA ASP A 207 10.62 -8.67 -15.11
C ASP A 207 9.43 -8.55 -16.07
N ILE A 208 8.40 -7.77 -15.73
CA ILE A 208 7.26 -7.60 -16.65
C ILE A 208 7.63 -6.58 -17.73
N ALA A 209 7.37 -6.91 -18.99
CA ALA A 209 8.02 -6.28 -20.15
C ALA A 209 7.99 -4.73 -20.20
N VAL A 210 6.91 -4.09 -19.71
CA VAL A 210 6.83 -2.62 -19.69
C VAL A 210 7.65 -2.01 -18.56
N ILE A 211 7.66 -2.65 -17.38
CA ILE A 211 8.43 -2.20 -16.21
C ILE A 211 9.92 -2.44 -16.44
N ASP A 212 10.31 -3.62 -16.92
CA ASP A 212 11.70 -3.94 -17.26
C ASP A 212 12.29 -2.90 -18.23
N ARG A 213 11.56 -2.60 -19.31
CA ARG A 213 11.95 -1.56 -20.28
C ARG A 213 12.08 -0.18 -19.64
N ALA A 214 11.20 0.16 -18.71
CA ALA A 214 11.26 1.46 -18.04
C ALA A 214 12.47 1.54 -17.09
N LEU A 215 12.74 0.48 -16.32
CA LEU A 215 13.86 0.40 -15.38
C LEU A 215 15.23 0.38 -16.08
N THR A 216 15.33 -0.29 -17.23
CA THR A 216 16.56 -0.36 -18.03
C THR A 216 16.75 0.85 -18.96
N GLY A 217 15.70 1.68 -19.12
CA GLY A 217 15.67 2.81 -20.05
C GLY A 217 15.55 4.17 -19.35
N SER A 218 14.74 5.05 -19.94
CA SER A 218 14.55 6.44 -19.46
C SER A 218 13.48 6.58 -18.36
N GLY A 219 12.99 5.48 -17.80
CA GLY A 219 11.82 5.46 -16.92
C GLY A 219 10.48 5.67 -17.64
N HIS A 220 10.49 5.95 -18.95
CA HIS A 220 9.28 6.16 -19.74
C HIS A 220 9.06 4.99 -20.71
N ALA A 221 7.98 4.24 -20.46
CA ALA A 221 7.53 3.15 -21.32
C ALA A 221 6.01 3.05 -21.31
N ARG A 222 5.46 2.68 -22.47
CA ARG A 222 4.04 2.35 -22.66
C ARG A 222 3.90 0.98 -23.28
N GLY A 223 2.83 0.28 -22.93
CA GLY A 223 2.55 -1.02 -23.51
C GLY A 223 1.38 -1.73 -22.85
N LEU A 224 1.34 -3.04 -23.06
CA LEU A 224 0.45 -3.96 -22.37
C LEU A 224 1.30 -4.84 -21.46
N THR A 225 0.85 -5.08 -20.24
CA THR A 225 1.53 -5.95 -19.29
C THR A 225 0.53 -6.74 -18.44
N GLN A 226 0.99 -7.76 -17.72
CA GLN A 226 0.21 -8.45 -16.69
C GLN A 226 0.93 -8.27 -15.36
N VAL A 227 0.23 -7.76 -14.36
CA VAL A 227 0.78 -7.65 -13.00
C VAL A 227 0.74 -9.01 -12.32
N ARG A 228 1.72 -9.24 -11.44
CA ARG A 228 1.81 -10.46 -10.65
C ARG A 228 1.15 -10.24 -9.29
N TYR A 229 0.09 -11.01 -9.01
CA TYR A 229 -0.57 -11.05 -7.71
C TYR A 229 0.14 -11.99 -6.74
N ARG A 230 -0.43 -12.15 -5.54
CA ARG A 230 0.06 -13.12 -4.55
C ARG A 230 0.21 -14.51 -5.19
N ASP A 231 1.26 -15.22 -4.82
CA ASP A 231 1.55 -16.60 -5.24
C ASP A 231 1.98 -16.75 -6.72
N GLY A 232 2.35 -15.64 -7.38
CA GLY A 232 2.89 -15.67 -8.74
C GLY A 232 1.83 -15.70 -9.85
N ILE A 233 0.55 -15.60 -9.49
CA ILE A 233 -0.58 -15.57 -10.42
C ILE A 233 -0.51 -14.29 -11.26
N LEU A 234 -0.50 -14.43 -12.57
CA LEU A 234 -0.57 -13.30 -13.50
C LEU A 234 -2.03 -12.85 -13.61
N GLY A 235 -2.20 -11.54 -13.52
CA GLY A 235 -3.46 -10.87 -13.79
C GLY A 235 -3.87 -10.90 -15.25
N ARG A 236 -5.02 -10.29 -15.52
CA ARG A 236 -5.37 -9.89 -16.88
C ARG A 236 -4.38 -8.87 -17.43
N GLN A 237 -4.35 -8.75 -18.75
CA GLN A 237 -3.55 -7.75 -19.43
C GLN A 237 -4.07 -6.34 -19.09
N LEU A 238 -3.16 -5.37 -18.93
CA LEU A 238 -3.45 -3.98 -18.58
C LEU A 238 -2.65 -3.04 -19.46
N HIS A 239 -3.30 -1.96 -19.92
CA HIS A 239 -2.63 -0.83 -20.53
C HIS A 239 -1.76 -0.14 -19.49
N THR A 240 -0.47 0.00 -19.77
CA THR A 240 0.51 0.54 -18.85
C THR A 240 1.21 1.76 -19.43
N ASP A 241 1.38 2.78 -18.59
CA ASP A 241 2.18 3.97 -18.81
C ASP A 241 3.11 4.15 -17.61
N THR A 242 4.36 4.55 -17.84
CA THR A 242 5.38 4.67 -16.79
C THR A 242 6.14 5.99 -16.92
N ALA A 243 6.61 6.50 -15.78
CA ALA A 243 7.45 7.68 -15.69
C ALA A 243 8.38 7.58 -14.46
N PRO A 244 9.54 8.24 -14.47
CA PRO A 244 10.39 8.35 -13.29
C PRO A 244 9.78 9.29 -12.25
N MET A 245 9.89 8.94 -10.97
CA MET A 245 9.42 9.70 -9.81
C MET A 245 10.47 9.70 -8.69
N ASP A 246 11.62 10.33 -8.97
CA ASP A 246 12.75 10.56 -8.06
C ASP A 246 13.15 9.32 -7.23
N GLY A 247 13.99 8.47 -7.79
CA GLY A 247 14.41 7.21 -7.14
C GLY A 247 13.39 6.07 -7.22
N TYR A 248 12.20 6.34 -7.77
CA TYR A 248 11.17 5.34 -8.05
C TYR A 248 10.70 5.44 -9.51
N LEU A 249 10.03 4.39 -9.96
CA LEU A 249 9.23 4.36 -11.17
C LEU A 249 7.75 4.39 -10.77
N ILE A 250 6.99 5.33 -11.32
CA ILE A 250 5.53 5.30 -11.22
C ILE A 250 4.96 4.58 -12.44
N ALA A 251 4.01 3.67 -12.24
CA ALA A 251 3.28 3.02 -13.30
C ALA A 251 1.77 3.20 -13.12
N VAL A 252 1.09 3.62 -14.19
CA VAL A 252 -0.37 3.70 -14.27
C VAL A 252 -0.86 2.57 -15.15
N LEU A 253 -1.74 1.73 -14.60
CA LEU A 253 -2.26 0.54 -15.26
C LEU A 253 -3.79 0.55 -15.26
N VAL A 254 -4.41 0.29 -16.41
CA VAL A 254 -5.88 0.23 -16.56
C VAL A 254 -6.31 -0.89 -17.50
N THR A 255 -7.50 -1.44 -17.29
CA THR A 255 -8.08 -2.47 -18.19
C THR A 255 -8.46 -1.91 -19.56
N ASP A 256 -8.90 -0.66 -19.60
CA ASP A 256 -9.36 0.04 -20.78
C ASP A 256 -9.26 1.56 -20.56
N SER A 257 -9.81 2.36 -21.48
CA SER A 257 -9.92 3.81 -21.32
C SER A 257 -8.60 4.51 -20.96
N ALA A 258 -7.47 3.99 -21.46
CA ALA A 258 -6.14 4.51 -21.19
C ALA A 258 -6.03 5.99 -21.61
N PRO A 259 -5.77 6.94 -20.69
CA PRO A 259 -5.83 8.38 -20.98
C PRO A 259 -4.86 8.85 -22.08
N TRP A 260 -3.78 8.09 -22.29
CA TRP A 260 -2.76 8.34 -23.30
C TRP A 260 -3.07 7.75 -24.69
N ARG A 261 -4.28 7.23 -24.92
CA ARG A 261 -4.72 6.68 -26.20
C ARG A 261 -6.04 7.29 -26.62
N THR A 262 -6.20 7.55 -27.93
CA THR A 262 -7.46 8.04 -28.51
C THR A 262 -8.57 6.97 -28.48
N PHE A 263 -8.19 5.70 -28.61
CA PHE A 263 -9.09 4.57 -28.48
C PHE A 263 -8.37 3.43 -27.75
N THR A 264 -9.03 2.88 -26.75
CA THR A 264 -8.52 1.79 -25.92
C THR A 264 -9.59 0.72 -25.86
N PRO A 265 -9.51 -0.34 -26.69
CA PRO A 265 -10.44 -1.45 -26.56
C PRO A 265 -10.27 -2.11 -25.19
N PRO A 266 -11.31 -2.72 -24.62
CA PRO A 266 -11.16 -3.58 -23.45
C PRO A 266 -10.08 -4.62 -23.69
N THR A 267 -9.13 -4.73 -22.76
CA THR A 267 -8.19 -5.85 -22.79
C THR A 267 -8.99 -7.15 -22.71
N PRO A 268 -8.67 -8.18 -23.51
CA PRO A 268 -9.32 -9.48 -23.40
C PRO A 268 -9.26 -9.95 -21.94
N ASP A 269 -10.39 -10.43 -21.40
CA ASP A 269 -10.38 -11.03 -20.08
C ASP A 269 -9.72 -12.42 -20.17
N THR A 270 -8.40 -12.41 -20.23
CA THR A 270 -7.58 -13.57 -19.92
C THR A 270 -7.65 -13.69 -18.41
N GLY A 271 -8.54 -14.55 -17.91
CA GLY A 271 -8.65 -14.83 -16.49
C GLY A 271 -7.28 -15.15 -15.85
N PRO A 272 -7.21 -15.19 -14.51
CA PRO A 272 -5.95 -15.40 -13.80
C PRO A 272 -5.14 -16.54 -14.42
N GLN A 273 -3.89 -16.29 -14.78
CA GLN A 273 -3.00 -17.33 -15.31
C GLN A 273 -2.07 -17.78 -14.18
N SER A 274 -2.13 -19.06 -13.83
CA SER A 274 -1.17 -19.65 -12.91
C SER A 274 0.19 -19.74 -13.58
N ARG A 275 1.23 -19.69 -12.76
CA ARG A 275 2.62 -19.90 -13.20
C ARG A 275 2.82 -21.35 -13.64
N ASP A 276 3.68 -21.55 -14.63
CA ASP A 276 4.19 -22.88 -15.01
C ASP A 276 5.24 -23.36 -13.99
N TYR A 277 5.05 -24.58 -13.50
CA TYR A 277 5.95 -25.26 -12.57
C TYR A 277 6.38 -26.60 -13.15
N ILE A 278 7.60 -27.02 -12.82
CA ILE A 278 8.05 -28.41 -13.02
C ILE A 278 8.09 -29.07 -11.65
N CYS A 279 7.41 -30.20 -11.51
CA CYS A 279 7.35 -30.91 -10.23
C CYS A 279 8.66 -31.62 -9.92
N ALA A 280 9.36 -31.22 -8.86
CA ALA A 280 10.62 -31.87 -8.45
C ALA A 280 10.49 -33.35 -7.99
N ASN A 281 9.27 -33.90 -7.90
CA ASN A 281 9.04 -35.28 -7.46
C ASN A 281 8.53 -36.22 -8.57
N CYS A 282 7.93 -35.67 -9.63
CA CYS A 282 7.39 -36.47 -10.74
C CYS A 282 7.70 -35.89 -12.12
N ASP A 283 8.49 -34.81 -12.18
CA ASP A 283 8.91 -34.09 -13.39
C ASP A 283 7.80 -33.57 -14.32
N GLU A 284 6.54 -33.69 -13.90
CA GLU A 284 5.41 -33.16 -14.65
C GLU A 284 5.38 -31.62 -14.63
N GLU A 285 5.12 -31.05 -15.80
CA GLU A 285 4.78 -29.65 -15.96
C GLU A 285 3.35 -29.41 -15.50
N TYR A 286 3.15 -28.47 -14.58
CA TYR A 286 1.82 -28.20 -14.06
C TYR A 286 1.58 -26.72 -13.79
N ARG A 287 0.30 -26.39 -13.75
CA ARG A 287 -0.26 -25.08 -13.44
C ARG A 287 -1.15 -25.21 -12.21
N SER A 288 -0.91 -24.39 -11.20
CA SER A 288 -1.72 -24.44 -9.96
C SER A 288 -2.09 -23.05 -9.47
N PHE A 289 -3.34 -22.93 -9.02
CA PHE A 289 -3.87 -21.77 -8.28
C PHE A 289 -3.89 -22.02 -6.77
N ASP A 290 -3.46 -23.20 -6.31
CA ASP A 290 -3.45 -23.54 -4.90
C ASP A 290 -2.43 -22.69 -4.13
N PRO A 291 -2.67 -22.43 -2.83
CA PRO A 291 -1.73 -21.70 -2.00
C PRO A 291 -0.34 -22.34 -2.01
N ALA A 292 0.68 -21.51 -2.23
CA ALA A 292 2.06 -21.95 -2.20
C ALA A 292 2.45 -22.50 -0.82
N CYS A 293 3.31 -23.52 -0.80
CA CYS A 293 3.87 -24.04 0.44
C CYS A 293 4.59 -22.91 1.20
N ARG A 294 4.35 -22.76 2.52
CA ARG A 294 4.97 -21.70 3.33
C ARG A 294 6.51 -21.78 3.41
N ARG A 295 7.10 -22.94 3.09
CA ARG A 295 8.54 -23.21 3.23
C ARG A 295 9.30 -23.09 1.91
N CYS A 296 8.80 -23.71 0.85
CA CYS A 296 9.45 -23.64 -0.48
C CYS A 296 8.77 -22.67 -1.45
N HIS A 297 7.65 -22.07 -1.06
CA HIS A 297 6.88 -21.13 -1.88
C HIS A 297 6.43 -21.68 -3.25
N ILE A 298 6.35 -23.01 -3.39
CA ILE A 298 5.84 -23.72 -4.57
C ILE A 298 4.52 -24.43 -4.18
N PRO A 299 3.45 -24.31 -4.97
CA PRO A 299 2.19 -25.00 -4.72
C PRO A 299 2.37 -26.53 -4.80
N PRO A 300 1.46 -27.32 -4.19
CA PRO A 300 1.47 -28.77 -4.40
C PRO A 300 1.19 -29.10 -5.86
N CYS A 301 1.96 -30.05 -6.42
CA CYS A 301 1.69 -30.62 -7.72
C CYS A 301 0.34 -31.37 -7.67
N PRO A 302 -0.58 -31.13 -8.61
CA PRO A 302 -1.90 -31.77 -8.62
C PRO A 302 -1.82 -33.29 -8.81
N ASP A 303 -0.77 -33.79 -9.49
CA ASP A 303 -0.63 -35.22 -9.78
C ASP A 303 -0.10 -36.02 -8.58
N CYS A 304 0.96 -35.54 -7.92
CA CYS A 304 1.56 -36.25 -6.79
C CYS A 304 1.18 -35.69 -5.40
N GLY A 305 0.48 -34.56 -5.34
CA GLY A 305 0.04 -33.89 -4.12
C GLY A 305 1.18 -33.29 -3.28
N ARG A 306 2.41 -33.23 -3.81
CA ARG A 306 3.60 -32.77 -3.07
C ARG A 306 4.14 -31.47 -3.63
N CYS A 307 4.74 -30.66 -2.75
CA CYS A 307 5.52 -29.48 -3.15
C CYS A 307 7.02 -29.85 -3.25
N ALA A 308 7.86 -28.88 -3.64
CA ALA A 308 9.31 -29.05 -3.77
C ALA A 308 10.09 -29.08 -2.43
N CYS A 309 9.42 -29.21 -1.29
CA CYS A 309 10.13 -29.39 -0.02
C CYS A 309 10.81 -30.77 0.00
N PRO A 310 12.06 -30.86 0.49
CA PRO A 310 12.68 -32.17 0.72
C PRO A 310 11.81 -32.97 1.70
N PRO A 311 11.66 -34.28 1.47
CA PRO A 311 10.88 -35.13 2.37
C PRO A 311 11.44 -35.02 3.78
N ARG A 312 10.56 -34.89 4.78
CA ARG A 312 10.95 -35.03 6.18
C ARG A 312 11.32 -36.49 6.41
N LEU A 313 12.61 -36.79 6.35
CA LEU A 313 13.13 -38.05 6.87
C LEU A 313 13.06 -37.95 8.39
N THR A 314 12.13 -38.69 9.00
CA THR A 314 12.06 -38.81 10.45
C THR A 314 13.17 -39.75 10.90
N GLU A 315 14.39 -39.24 10.99
CA GLU A 315 15.54 -40.05 11.40
C GLU A 315 15.46 -40.35 12.90
N ARG A 316 15.84 -41.57 13.28
CA ARG A 316 15.96 -42.02 14.68
C ARG A 316 17.44 -42.33 14.94
N LEU A 317 17.95 -41.88 16.08
CA LEU A 317 19.28 -42.24 16.55
C LEU A 317 19.24 -43.66 17.13
N CYS A 318 20.04 -44.57 16.59
CA CYS A 318 20.20 -45.90 17.17
C CYS A 318 21.08 -45.84 18.42
N PRO A 319 20.65 -46.35 19.59
CA PRO A 319 21.45 -46.38 20.81
C PRO A 319 22.58 -47.42 20.78
N GLY A 320 22.60 -48.33 19.78
CA GLY A 320 23.66 -49.34 19.61
C GLY A 320 24.88 -48.82 18.85
N CYS A 321 24.66 -48.25 17.66
CA CYS A 321 25.74 -47.74 16.79
C CYS A 321 25.86 -46.21 16.77
N PHE A 322 25.01 -45.48 17.51
CA PHE A 322 25.00 -44.02 17.59
C PHE A 322 24.87 -43.31 16.22
N THR A 323 24.28 -43.97 15.23
CA THR A 323 24.07 -43.42 13.88
C THR A 323 22.60 -43.10 13.66
N LEU A 324 22.32 -42.01 12.95
CA LEU A 324 20.96 -41.65 12.50
C LEU A 324 20.54 -42.55 11.36
N HIS A 325 19.38 -43.19 11.51
CA HIS A 325 18.82 -44.08 10.49
C HIS A 325 17.35 -43.72 10.21
N PRO A 326 16.86 -43.97 8.98
CA PRO A 326 15.43 -43.83 8.68
C PRO A 326 14.59 -44.85 9.48
N PRO A 327 13.28 -44.61 9.69
CA PRO A 327 12.44 -45.49 10.52
C PRO A 327 12.39 -46.95 10.05
N SER A 328 12.56 -47.19 8.74
CA SER A 328 12.60 -48.52 8.14
C SER A 328 13.78 -49.38 8.58
N MET A 329 14.83 -48.77 9.15
CA MET A 329 15.99 -49.48 9.69
C MET A 329 15.76 -50.00 11.11
N PHE A 330 14.59 -49.78 11.71
CA PHE A 330 14.25 -50.25 13.06
C PHE A 330 13.12 -51.29 12.97
N PRO A 331 13.31 -52.52 13.47
CA PRO A 331 12.23 -53.48 13.59
C PRO A 331 11.07 -52.94 14.42
N SER A 332 9.86 -53.45 14.17
CA SER A 332 8.66 -53.09 14.93
C SER A 332 8.88 -53.33 16.43
N GLY A 333 8.84 -52.24 17.22
CA GLY A 333 9.04 -52.29 18.67
C GLY A 333 10.49 -52.25 19.14
N SER A 334 11.47 -52.12 18.23
CA SER A 334 12.88 -51.98 18.58
C SER A 334 13.34 -50.52 18.57
N ASP A 335 14.21 -50.18 19.50
CA ASP A 335 14.98 -48.94 19.52
C ASP A 335 16.35 -49.08 18.86
N ARG A 336 16.76 -50.31 18.51
CA ARG A 336 18.00 -50.63 17.77
C ARG A 336 17.75 -50.79 16.28
N CYS A 337 18.74 -50.46 15.48
CA CYS A 337 18.67 -50.66 14.03
C CYS A 337 19.00 -52.11 13.67
N LEU A 338 18.57 -52.56 12.48
CA LEU A 338 18.77 -53.92 11.95
C LEU A 338 20.26 -54.35 11.88
N ASN A 339 21.20 -53.40 11.89
CA ASN A 339 22.63 -53.70 11.90
C ASN A 339 23.21 -53.90 13.31
N CYS A 340 22.42 -53.64 14.35
CA CYS A 340 22.75 -53.82 15.76
C CYS A 340 21.93 -54.92 16.45
N ASP A 341 21.00 -55.53 15.71
CA ASP A 341 20.31 -56.76 16.09
C ASP A 341 21.22 -57.97 15.89
#